data_AF-U7H3F0-F1
#
_entry.id   AF-U7H3F0-F1
#
_cell.length_a   1.000
_cell.length_b   1.000
_cell.length_c   1.000
_cell.angle_alpha   90.00
_cell.angle_beta   90.00
_cell.angle_gamma   90.00
#
_symmetry.space_group_name_H-M   'P 1'
#
loop_
_entity.id
_entity.type
_entity.pdbx_description
1 polymer ?
#
loop_
_entity_poly.entity_id
_entity_poly.type
_entity_poly.pdbx_seq_one_letter_code
_entity_poly.pdbx_strand_id
1 'polypeptide(L)'
;PSAVYAVADIDFNKRVVYIPETKTGVPRWVPLSKKAVQVLNHVLDYTGGSQTVFSVTSRQRDALSRKIMTKARLEGIHFHDTRRTALTRLAQKFGPMELAKISGHKDLKILQSVYYAPDPSDLVQKLD
;
A
#
# COMPACT_ATOMS: atom_id res chain seq x y z
N PRO A 1 -1.54 -5.40 13.10
CA PRO A 1 -1.46 -6.50 12.11
C PRO A 1 -0.02 -6.99 12.04
N SER A 2 0.17 -8.25 12.42
CA SER A 2 1.45 -8.93 12.64
C SER A 2 2.19 -9.31 11.36
N ALA A 3 1.73 -8.83 10.19
CA ALA A 3 2.38 -9.12 8.92
C ALA A 3 3.80 -8.52 8.92
N VAL A 4 4.75 -9.40 9.18
CA VAL A 4 6.16 -9.23 8.89
C VAL A 4 6.28 -9.59 7.42
N TYR A 5 6.59 -8.61 6.56
CA TYR A 5 6.71 -8.84 5.12
C TYR A 5 8.02 -9.58 4.86
N ALA A 6 7.93 -10.86 4.52
CA ALA A 6 9.09 -11.65 4.18
C ALA A 6 9.65 -11.18 2.83
N VAL A 7 10.97 -11.20 2.69
CA VAL A 7 11.62 -10.85 1.41
C VAL A 7 11.20 -11.85 0.32
N ALA A 8 10.99 -13.12 0.70
CA ALA A 8 10.54 -14.19 -0.19
C ALA A 8 9.14 -13.95 -0.81
N ASP A 9 8.32 -13.09 -0.21
CA ASP A 9 6.99 -12.75 -0.75
C ASP A 9 7.05 -11.72 -1.89
N ILE A 10 8.24 -11.18 -2.19
CA ILE A 10 8.42 -10.09 -3.17
C ILE A 10 9.10 -10.62 -4.43
N ASP A 11 8.40 -10.49 -5.55
CA ASP A 11 9.00 -10.67 -6.88
C ASP A 11 9.40 -9.30 -7.43
N PHE A 12 10.69 -8.96 -7.30
CA PHE A 12 11.25 -7.69 -7.75
C PHE A 12 11.25 -7.54 -9.29
N ASN A 13 11.32 -8.65 -10.03
CA ASN A 13 11.30 -8.63 -11.49
C ASN A 13 9.89 -8.32 -12.01
N LYS A 14 8.87 -9.00 -11.47
CA LYS A 14 7.47 -8.74 -11.80
C LYS A 14 6.90 -7.51 -11.09
N ARG A 15 7.63 -6.98 -10.09
CA ARG A 15 7.23 -5.84 -9.25
C ARG A 15 5.90 -6.10 -8.56
N VAL A 16 5.78 -7.24 -7.90
CA VAL A 16 4.60 -7.62 -7.13
C VAL A 16 5.01 -8.18 -5.78
N VAL A 17 4.16 -7.97 -4.77
CA VAL A 17 4.29 -8.60 -3.46
C VAL A 17 3.06 -9.45 -3.18
N TYR A 18 3.29 -10.66 -2.70
CA TYR A 18 2.24 -11.52 -2.17
C TYR A 18 1.97 -11.17 -0.71
N ILE A 19 0.70 -11.08 -0.36
CA ILE A 19 0.27 -10.88 1.04
C ILE A 19 -0.54 -12.11 1.43
N PRO A 20 0.06 -13.08 2.15
CA PRO A 20 -0.56 -14.38 2.45
C PRO A 20 -1.77 -14.26 3.38
N GLU A 21 -1.66 -13.46 4.44
CA GLU A 21 -2.78 -13.22 5.36
C GLU A 21 -2.81 -11.78 5.88
N THR A 22 -4.00 -11.19 5.87
CA THR A 22 -4.32 -9.97 6.60
C THR A 22 -5.44 -10.23 7.59
N LYS A 23 -5.72 -9.27 8.49
CA LYS A 23 -6.86 -9.30 9.44
C LYS A 23 -8.23 -9.69 8.82
N THR A 24 -8.38 -9.63 7.50
CA THR A 24 -9.59 -9.90 6.73
C THR A 24 -9.62 -11.27 6.03
N GLY A 25 -8.55 -12.07 6.12
CA GLY A 25 -8.49 -13.45 5.63
C GLY A 25 -8.46 -13.64 4.11
N VAL A 26 -8.09 -12.61 3.33
CA VAL A 26 -8.03 -12.71 1.86
C VAL A 26 -6.59 -12.51 1.38
N PRO A 27 -5.92 -13.57 0.89
CA PRO A 27 -4.61 -13.44 0.25
C PRO A 27 -4.71 -12.62 -1.03
N ARG A 28 -3.67 -11.86 -1.34
CA ARG A 28 -3.66 -11.03 -2.57
C ARG A 28 -2.26 -10.70 -3.04
N TRP A 29 -2.16 -10.46 -4.34
CA TRP A 29 -1.00 -9.83 -4.96
C TRP A 29 -1.20 -8.32 -5.02
N VAL A 30 -0.17 -7.56 -4.66
CA VAL A 30 -0.16 -6.10 -4.71
C VAL A 30 0.94 -5.64 -5.66
N PRO A 31 0.61 -4.87 -6.71
CA PRO A 31 1.61 -4.33 -7.61
C PRO A 31 2.45 -3.24 -6.94
N LEU A 32 3.73 -3.21 -7.28
CA LEU A 32 4.71 -2.27 -6.77
C LEU A 32 5.08 -1.27 -7.86
N SER A 33 5.04 0.02 -7.52
CA SER A 33 5.58 1.07 -8.39
C SER A 33 7.10 0.95 -8.48
N LYS A 34 7.71 1.51 -9.53
CA LYS A 34 9.18 1.59 -9.65
C LYS A 34 9.80 2.24 -8.39
N LYS A 35 9.14 3.28 -7.87
CA LYS A 35 9.59 3.97 -6.65
C LYS A 35 9.48 3.08 -5.41
N ALA A 36 8.43 2.27 -5.28
CA ALA A 36 8.29 1.33 -4.18
C ALA A 36 9.43 0.30 -4.19
N VAL A 37 9.77 -0.26 -5.35
CA VAL A 37 10.90 -1.18 -5.52
C VAL A 37 12.23 -0.54 -5.10
N GLN A 38 12.50 0.70 -5.54
CA GLN A 38 13.70 1.44 -5.13
C GLN A 38 13.79 1.60 -3.60
N VAL A 39 12.69 1.97 -2.95
CA VAL A 39 12.65 2.10 -1.48
C VAL A 39 12.88 0.76 -0.80
N LEU A 40 12.26 -0.32 -1.29
CA LEU A 40 12.44 -1.65 -0.73
C LEU A 40 13.90 -2.11 -0.82
N ASN A 41 14.56 -1.92 -1.96
CA ASN A 41 15.98 -2.25 -2.12
C ASN A 41 16.87 -1.49 -1.12
N HIS A 42 16.67 -0.18 -0.98
CA HIS A 42 17.43 0.61 0.00
C HIS A 42 17.24 0.12 1.44
N VAL A 43 16.03 -0.31 1.80
CA VAL A 43 15.75 -0.86 3.14
C VAL A 43 16.42 -2.23 3.30
N LEU A 44 16.44 -3.06 2.26
CA LEU A 44 17.12 -4.36 2.30
C LEU A 44 18.64 -4.21 2.45
N ASP A 45 19.24 -3.26 1.74
CA ASP A 45 20.67 -2.94 1.88
C ASP A 45 21.00 -2.51 3.32
N TYR A 46 20.14 -1.67 3.93
CA TYR A 46 20.31 -1.23 5.31
C TYR A 46 20.11 -2.34 6.35
N THR A 47 19.23 -3.30 6.07
CA THR A 47 18.91 -4.40 6.99
C THR A 47 19.82 -5.62 6.83
N GLY A 48 20.82 -5.56 5.94
CA GLY A 48 21.88 -6.56 5.84
C GLY A 48 21.39 -7.97 5.45
N GLY A 49 20.32 -8.08 4.66
CA GLY A 49 19.79 -9.37 4.21
C GLY A 49 18.90 -10.08 5.24
N SER A 50 18.25 -9.33 6.14
CA SER A 50 17.19 -9.85 7.02
C SER A 50 16.13 -10.62 6.23
N GLN A 51 15.56 -11.66 6.85
CA GLN A 51 14.43 -12.42 6.28
C GLN A 51 13.18 -11.56 6.06
N THR A 52 13.16 -10.37 6.64
CA THR A 52 12.01 -9.46 6.66
C THR A 52 12.46 -8.10 6.16
N VAL A 53 11.62 -7.43 5.37
CA VAL A 53 11.99 -6.14 4.77
C VAL A 53 12.29 -5.10 5.85
N PHE A 54 11.39 -4.89 6.81
CA PHE A 54 11.46 -3.73 7.69
C PHE A 54 12.16 -4.00 9.04
N SER A 55 12.50 -5.25 9.36
CA SER A 55 13.18 -5.66 10.61
C SER A 55 12.64 -4.98 11.89
N VAL A 56 11.34 -4.67 11.93
CA VAL A 56 10.65 -4.02 13.05
C VAL A 56 9.36 -4.75 13.39
N THR A 57 9.06 -4.79 14.68
CA THR A 57 7.77 -5.29 15.18
C THR A 57 6.63 -4.30 14.87
N SER A 58 5.39 -4.77 14.96
CA SER A 58 4.21 -3.89 14.80
C SER A 58 4.20 -2.74 15.82
N ARG A 59 4.57 -3.00 17.09
CA ARG A 59 4.62 -1.99 18.14
C ARG A 59 5.68 -0.92 17.84
N GLN A 60 6.85 -1.34 17.36
CA GLN A 60 7.91 -0.41 16.95
C GLN A 60 7.47 0.43 15.76
N ARG A 61 6.78 -0.16 14.76
CA ARG A 61 6.27 0.56 13.60
C ARG A 61 5.35 1.73 13.98
N ASP A 62 4.43 1.52 14.91
CA ASP A 62 3.48 2.56 15.34
C ASP A 62 4.19 3.69 16.11
N ALA A 63 5.14 3.34 16.98
CA ALA A 63 5.96 4.33 17.69
C ALA A 63 6.87 5.13 16.73
N LEU A 64 7.53 4.45 15.79
CA LEU A 64 8.39 5.07 14.79
C LEU A 64 7.60 5.96 13.85
N SER A 65 6.42 5.53 13.39
CA SER A 65 5.57 6.32 12.49
C SER A 65 5.17 7.65 13.14
N ARG A 66 4.72 7.62 14.40
CA ARG A 66 4.42 8.86 15.15
C ARG A 66 5.64 9.77 15.26
N LYS A 67 6.81 9.21 15.63
CA LYS A 67 8.06 9.98 15.72
C LYS A 67 8.46 10.62 14.39
N ILE A 68 8.28 9.90 13.28
CA ILE A 68 8.56 10.40 11.92
C ILE A 68 7.60 11.53 11.55
N MET A 69 6.29 11.37 11.80
CA MET A 69 5.28 12.40 11.54
C MET A 69 5.54 13.68 12.33
N THR A 70 5.87 13.57 13.62
CA THR A 70 6.27 14.71 14.45
C THR A 70 7.51 15.41 13.90
N LYS A 71 8.56 14.66 13.53
CA LYS A 71 9.78 15.24 12.92
C LYS A 71 9.50 15.92 11.58
N ALA A 72 8.57 15.39 10.80
CA ALA A 72 8.14 15.96 9.53
C ALA A 72 7.16 17.13 9.68
N ARG A 73 6.79 17.52 10.92
CA ARG A 73 5.79 18.57 11.21
C ARG A 73 4.44 18.30 10.55
N LEU A 74 4.06 17.01 10.48
CA LEU A 74 2.75 16.58 9.99
C LEU A 74 1.81 16.42 11.17
N GLU A 75 1.03 17.46 11.44
CA GLU A 75 0.02 17.46 12.51
C GLU A 75 -1.26 16.77 12.04
N GLY A 76 -1.91 16.03 12.93
CA GLY A 76 -3.18 15.35 12.65
C GLY A 76 -3.11 14.19 11.66
N ILE A 77 -1.92 13.81 11.17
CA ILE A 77 -1.74 12.68 10.25
C ILE A 77 -1.40 11.40 11.04
N HIS A 78 -2.07 10.32 10.67
CA HIS A 78 -1.87 8.99 11.21
C HIS A 78 -1.32 8.03 10.16
N PHE A 79 -0.75 6.89 10.61
CA PHE A 79 -0.19 5.90 9.69
C PHE A 79 -1.24 5.32 8.73
N HIS A 80 -2.50 5.18 9.15
CA HIS A 80 -3.57 4.68 8.30
C HIS A 80 -3.95 5.64 7.16
N ASP A 81 -3.66 6.94 7.29
CA ASP A 81 -3.90 7.92 6.23
C ASP A 81 -3.02 7.65 5.01
N THR A 82 -1.83 7.06 5.20
CA THR A 82 -0.97 6.66 4.06
C THR A 82 -1.69 5.70 3.11
N ARG A 83 -2.46 4.77 3.66
CA ARG A 83 -3.29 3.84 2.87
C ARG A 83 -4.44 4.57 2.21
N ARG A 84 -5.10 5.50 2.91
CA ARG A 84 -6.18 6.32 2.35
C ARG A 84 -5.66 7.11 1.14
N THR A 85 -4.56 7.83 1.30
CA THR A 85 -3.90 8.59 0.22
C THR A 85 -3.47 7.69 -0.94
N ALA A 86 -2.93 6.50 -0.66
CA ALA A 86 -2.55 5.56 -1.70
C ALA A 86 -3.76 5.11 -2.54
N LEU A 87 -4.89 4.80 -1.90
CA LEU A 87 -6.11 4.39 -2.61
C LEU A 87 -6.71 5.52 -3.43
N THR A 88 -6.76 6.74 -2.90
CA THR A 88 -7.21 7.92 -3.66
C THR A 88 -6.37 8.14 -4.93
N ARG A 89 -5.04 8.03 -4.83
CA ARG A 89 -4.15 8.16 -5.99
C ARG A 89 -4.26 7.00 -6.98
N LEU A 90 -4.47 5.78 -6.48
CA LEU A 90 -4.65 4.61 -7.33
C LEU A 90 -5.99 4.64 -8.07
N ALA A 91 -7.03 5.25 -7.49
CA ALA A 91 -8.35 5.35 -8.12
C ALA A 91 -8.36 6.23 -9.37
N GLN A 92 -7.37 7.11 -9.53
CA GLN A 92 -7.14 7.85 -10.78
C GLN A 92 -6.63 6.95 -11.92
N LYS A 93 -6.19 5.73 -11.61
CA LYS A 93 -5.55 4.80 -12.57
C LYS A 93 -6.29 3.47 -12.72
N PHE A 94 -6.98 3.05 -11.68
CA PHE A 94 -7.60 1.73 -11.59
C PHE A 94 -9.10 1.86 -11.29
N GLY A 95 -9.88 0.95 -11.86
CA GLY A 95 -11.30 0.86 -11.58
C GLY A 95 -11.59 0.26 -10.19
N PRO A 96 -12.84 0.36 -9.69
CA PRO A 96 -13.23 -0.14 -8.37
C PRO A 96 -12.89 -1.62 -8.13
N MET A 97 -13.05 -2.48 -9.13
CA MET A 97 -12.77 -3.92 -9.02
C MET A 97 -11.28 -4.21 -8.84
N GLU A 98 -10.43 -3.51 -9.58
CA GLU A 98 -8.97 -3.63 -9.47
C GLU A 98 -8.49 -3.09 -8.12
N LEU A 99 -9.02 -1.94 -7.70
CA LEU A 99 -8.75 -1.39 -6.37
C LEU A 99 -9.15 -2.37 -5.28
N ALA A 100 -10.26 -3.09 -5.40
CA ALA A 100 -10.68 -4.10 -4.45
C ALA A 100 -9.67 -5.24 -4.33
N LYS A 101 -9.18 -5.75 -5.47
CA LYS A 101 -8.14 -6.78 -5.51
C LYS A 101 -6.83 -6.32 -4.87
N ILE A 102 -6.38 -5.10 -5.19
CA ILE A 102 -5.13 -4.53 -4.68
C ILE A 102 -5.23 -4.24 -3.17
N SER A 103 -6.33 -3.61 -2.76
CA SER A 103 -6.52 -3.13 -1.40
C SER A 103 -6.98 -4.22 -0.44
N GLY A 104 -7.69 -5.25 -0.92
CA GLY A 104 -8.31 -6.27 -0.08
C GLY A 104 -9.61 -5.82 0.59
N HIS A 105 -10.33 -4.84 0.02
CA HIS A 105 -11.68 -4.51 0.47
C HIS A 105 -12.67 -5.57 -0.02
N LYS A 106 -13.50 -6.09 0.90
CA LYS A 106 -14.60 -7.00 0.56
C LYS A 106 -15.83 -6.25 0.05
N ASP A 107 -16.09 -5.08 0.63
CA ASP A 107 -17.19 -4.22 0.21
C ASP A 107 -16.71 -3.20 -0.83
N LEU A 108 -17.25 -3.32 -2.05
CA LEU A 108 -16.98 -2.40 -3.15
C LEU A 108 -17.64 -1.04 -2.96
N LYS A 109 -18.71 -0.94 -2.15
CA LYS A 109 -19.44 0.33 -1.96
C LYS A 109 -18.52 1.42 -1.41
N ILE A 110 -17.68 1.09 -0.44
CA ILE A 110 -16.69 2.03 0.12
C ILE A 110 -15.68 2.47 -0.94
N LEU A 111 -15.24 1.56 -1.81
CA LEU A 111 -14.32 1.90 -2.89
C LEU A 111 -14.94 2.87 -3.88
N GLN A 112 -16.19 2.60 -4.26
CA GLN A 112 -16.94 3.45 -5.16
C GLN A 112 -17.27 4.81 -4.54
N SER A 113 -17.69 4.86 -3.27
CA SER A 113 -18.17 6.11 -2.66
C SER A 113 -17.08 7.00 -2.11
N VAL A 114 -15.94 6.45 -1.69
CA VAL A 114 -14.87 7.21 -1.01
C VAL A 114 -13.65 7.45 -1.90
N TYR A 115 -13.31 6.48 -2.75
CA TYR A 115 -12.03 6.49 -3.45
C TYR A 115 -12.16 6.70 -4.96
N TYR A 116 -13.15 6.06 -5.60
CA TYR A 116 -13.38 6.13 -7.04
C TYR A 116 -14.41 7.21 -7.39
N ALA A 117 -13.93 8.43 -7.54
CA ALA A 117 -14.72 9.58 -7.99
C ALA A 117 -14.03 10.21 -9.21
N PRO A 118 -14.09 9.58 -10.40
CA PRO A 118 -13.49 10.13 -11.61
C PRO A 118 -14.21 11.41 -12.02
N ASP A 119 -13.48 12.35 -12.61
CA ASP A 119 -14.10 13.50 -13.26
C ASP A 119 -14.87 13.01 -14.49
N PRO A 120 -16.11 13.46 -14.75
CA PRO A 120 -16.84 13.11 -15.96
C PRO A 120 -16.04 13.35 -17.25
N SER A 121 -15.18 14.37 -17.29
CA SER A 121 -14.30 14.63 -18.44
C SER A 121 -13.25 13.54 -18.66
N ASP A 122 -12.74 12.91 -17.59
CA ASP A 122 -11.85 11.74 -17.68
C ASP A 122 -12.58 10.53 -18.26
N LEU A 123 -13.91 10.44 -18.08
CA LEU A 123 -14.73 9.38 -18.66
C LEU A 123 -14.99 9.60 -20.14
N VAL A 124 -15.15 10.85 -20.57
CA VAL A 124 -15.30 11.20 -21.99
C VAL A 124 -14.07 10.76 -22.79
N GLN A 125 -12.86 10.97 -22.26
CA GLN A 125 -11.61 10.52 -22.89
C GLN A 125 -11.49 8.99 -23.06
N LYS A 126 -12.39 8.20 -22.47
CA LYS A 126 -12.42 6.74 -22.60
C LYS A 126 -13.43 6.23 -23.62
N LEU A 127 -14.31 7.11 -24.14
CA LEU A 127 -15.34 6.73 -25.09
C LEU A 127 -14.81 6.69 -26.53
N ASP A 128 -13.89 7.61 -26.87
CA ASP A 128 -13.33 7.79 -28.21
C ASP A 128 -11.79 7.95 -28.17
#